data_AF-A0A970QG71-F1
#
_entry.id   AF-A0A970QG71-F1
#
_cell.length_a   1.000
_cell.length_b   1.000
_cell.length_c   1.000
_cell.angle_alpha   90.00
_cell.angle_beta   90.00
_cell.angle_gamma   90.00
#
_symmetry.space_group_name_H-M   'P 1'
#
loop_
_entity.id
_entity.type
_entity.pdbx_description
1 polymer ?
#
loop_
_entity_poly.entity_id
_entity_poly.type
_entity_poly.pdbx_seq_one_letter_code
_entity_poly.pdbx_strand_id
1 'polypeptide(L)'
;MSDVHPDIIQCSCGQKMRIPAGSQSQVFKCVRCGALVDRHPTKSRHADGDPSTQAHQGENDPLLNLFLSQGLINEEQAAEALAEFVPSKEKIFETLIRLQIITEDQLHAFLAKESGTAMISLAHFTIDRHLTDLIPIELITSQWVLPIDKLGRSMTVAMVCPLDTVAIRAVEEYSGLRLRPMLCKASEFQISLNKHFRHKSKEPGGLTAQPITRTMIPPKKQSETPTQEKAATAAKVVDFREAIQALDTLPVPTKIMNLVDASVGTDAVGLRQIIAAAQKTPPFTARLLSNANSQAYGIPGQVNSIPMAVALLVDEAISIVTMALPKYTTADESLWNPWNHFSQYVAKVAALFAGGSGRVVPNEAYCAGLLHGIGVYALAAVAEEETKHIDPALIGPARLAVEEQLFKLCHNEAGAILCRRWNIPESIATAVGCYPDPGKAGSFRDLAELLFIATQLATVDGSLNRDALTLCKESFDYLQLGSKDVSTLIEQYTSQRAKA
;
A
#
# COMPACT_ATOMS: atom_id res chain seq x y z
N MET A 1 13.31 39.03 46.99
CA MET A 1 14.14 38.68 45.82
C MET A 1 14.71 37.31 46.11
N SER A 2 14.07 36.26 45.60
CA SER A 2 14.54 34.87 45.73
C SER A 2 15.08 34.47 44.36
N ASP A 3 16.41 34.33 44.29
CA ASP A 3 17.15 33.93 43.11
C ASP A 3 16.71 32.54 42.62
N VAL A 4 16.09 32.48 41.45
CA VAL A 4 15.77 31.24 40.74
C VAL A 4 17.04 30.79 40.01
N HIS A 5 17.76 29.83 40.59
CA HIS A 5 18.85 29.16 39.88
C HIS A 5 18.31 28.50 38.60
N PRO A 6 19.00 28.64 37.45
CA PRO A 6 18.55 27.99 36.23
C PRO A 6 18.81 26.49 36.28
N ASP A 7 17.79 25.68 36.00
CA ASP A 7 17.93 24.23 35.85
C ASP A 7 18.98 23.91 34.76
N ILE A 8 20.08 23.28 35.17
CA ILE A 8 21.14 22.78 34.28
C ILE A 8 20.99 21.27 34.21
N ILE A 9 20.85 20.74 33.00
CA ILE A 9 20.84 19.31 32.71
C ILE A 9 22.20 18.88 32.17
N GLN A 10 22.61 17.66 32.48
CA GLN A 10 23.90 17.12 32.06
C GLN A 10 23.71 15.85 31.23
N CYS A 11 24.24 15.86 30.01
CA CYS A 11 24.28 14.70 29.14
C CYS A 11 25.36 13.72 29.59
N SER A 12 25.19 12.43 29.27
CA SER A 12 26.19 11.37 29.49
C SER A 12 27.54 11.63 28.80
N CYS A 13 27.58 12.42 27.73
CA CYS A 13 28.82 12.89 27.11
C CYS A 13 29.56 14.00 27.89
N GLY A 14 29.05 14.37 29.07
CA GLY A 14 29.59 15.41 29.95
C GLY A 14 29.10 16.83 29.64
N GLN A 15 28.33 17.05 28.58
CA GLN A 15 27.84 18.38 28.20
C GLN A 15 26.75 18.86 29.17
N LYS A 16 26.96 20.02 29.79
CA LYS A 16 25.95 20.71 30.61
C LYS A 16 25.19 21.72 29.74
N MET A 17 23.87 21.78 29.90
CA MET A 17 22.99 22.63 29.11
C MET A 17 21.97 23.31 30.03
N ARG A 18 21.71 24.60 29.76
CA ARG A 18 20.77 25.40 30.54
C ARG A 18 19.37 25.25 29.93
N ILE A 19 18.38 24.95 30.77
CA ILE A 19 16.99 24.91 30.32
C ILE A 19 16.49 26.35 30.10
N PRO A 20 15.82 26.65 28.96
CA PRO A 20 15.18 27.94 28.74
C PRO A 20 14.10 28.23 29.80
N ALA A 21 14.08 29.46 30.32
CA ALA A 21 13.11 29.86 31.33
C ALA A 21 11.67 29.68 30.80
N GLY A 22 10.83 28.97 31.55
CA GLY A 22 9.43 28.69 31.17
C GLY A 22 9.20 27.44 30.30
N SER A 23 10.24 26.67 29.95
CA SER A 23 10.10 25.43 29.18
C SER A 23 9.36 24.34 29.97
N GLN A 24 8.30 23.78 29.38
CA GLN A 24 7.56 22.63 29.92
C GLN A 24 8.07 21.27 29.40
N SER A 25 8.97 21.26 28.41
CA SER A 25 9.56 20.03 27.87
C SER A 25 10.38 19.27 28.93
N GLN A 26 10.21 17.95 28.97
CA GLN A 26 10.92 17.05 29.89
C GLN A 26 12.19 16.44 29.29
N VAL A 27 12.34 16.52 27.96
CA VAL A 27 13.44 15.91 27.22
C VAL A 27 14.10 16.97 26.33
N PHE A 28 15.43 17.02 26.35
CA PHE A 28 16.21 18.01 25.60
C PHE A 28 17.31 17.34 24.78
N LYS A 29 17.57 17.86 23.59
CA LYS A 29 18.64 17.35 22.72
C LYS A 29 20.00 17.92 23.13
N CYS A 30 20.98 17.05 23.29
CA CYS A 30 22.35 17.44 23.58
C CYS A 30 22.97 18.22 22.43
N VAL A 31 23.40 19.46 22.68
CA VAL A 31 24.08 20.31 21.67
C VAL A 31 25.42 19.75 21.21
N ARG A 32 26.01 18.79 21.95
CA ARG A 32 27.31 18.21 21.65
C ARG A 32 27.22 16.88 20.87
N CYS A 33 26.44 15.93 21.36
CA CYS A 33 26.36 14.59 20.76
C CYS A 33 24.99 14.25 20.15
N GLY A 34 23.99 15.15 20.27
CA GLY A 34 22.65 14.94 19.74
C GLY A 34 21.77 13.96 20.53
N ALA A 35 22.29 13.32 21.59
CA ALA A 35 21.51 12.42 22.45
C ALA A 35 20.40 13.17 23.21
N LEU A 36 19.28 12.51 23.45
CA LEU A 36 18.19 13.03 24.29
C LEU A 36 18.56 12.90 25.77
N VAL A 37 18.25 13.95 26.55
CA VAL A 37 18.58 14.07 27.98
C VAL A 37 17.34 14.52 28.73
N ASP A 38 16.96 13.75 29.75
CA ASP A 38 15.80 14.04 30.58
C ASP A 38 16.09 15.10 31.65
N ARG A 39 15.07 15.89 31.98
CA ARG A 39 15.09 16.86 33.07
C ARG A 39 14.93 16.15 34.41
N HIS A 40 16.03 15.70 35.01
CA HIS A 40 15.97 15.18 36.38
C HIS A 40 15.87 16.31 37.42
N PRO A 41 15.00 16.19 38.44
CA PRO A 41 14.93 17.15 39.53
C PRO A 41 16.20 17.05 40.39
N THR A 42 16.83 18.20 40.67
CA THR A 42 18.00 18.26 41.56
C THR A 42 17.58 17.97 43.00
N LYS A 43 18.03 16.84 43.56
CA LYS A 43 17.83 16.48 44.97
C LYS A 43 18.51 17.52 45.89
N SER A 44 17.72 18.29 46.63
CA SER A 44 18.23 19.03 47.79
C SER A 44 18.41 18.06 48.97
N ARG A 45 19.58 18.15 49.63
CA ARG A 45 19.92 17.39 50.84
C ARG A 45 19.22 18.01 52.04
N HIS A 46 18.41 17.25 52.76
CA HIS A 46 18.30 17.34 54.21
C HIS A 46 17.96 15.95 54.78
N ALA A 47 18.69 15.60 55.83
CA ALA A 47 18.55 14.38 56.63
C ALA A 47 17.37 14.52 57.60
N ASP A 48 16.61 13.45 57.78
CA ASP A 48 16.39 12.73 59.05
C ASP A 48 15.23 11.73 58.86
N GLY A 49 15.39 10.54 59.44
CA GLY A 49 14.71 9.32 58.99
C GLY A 49 13.28 9.08 59.46
N ASP A 50 12.62 8.14 58.78
CA ASP A 50 11.67 7.17 59.35
C ASP A 50 11.52 5.98 58.38
N PRO A 51 11.27 4.74 58.85
CA PRO A 51 11.46 3.51 58.10
C PRO A 51 10.19 3.11 57.36
N SER A 52 10.24 3.12 56.04
CA SER A 52 9.27 2.41 55.22
C SER A 52 9.87 1.99 53.88
N THR A 53 10.81 1.05 53.92
CA THR A 53 10.99 0.09 52.82
C THR A 53 9.82 -0.89 52.87
N GLN A 54 8.69 -0.49 52.27
CA GLN A 54 7.63 -1.40 51.88
C GLN A 54 7.07 -0.97 50.51
N ALA A 55 7.16 -1.91 49.57
CA ALA A 55 6.26 -2.15 48.44
C ALA A 55 5.77 -0.96 47.60
N HIS A 56 6.31 -0.86 46.37
CA HIS A 56 5.47 -0.51 45.22
C HIS A 56 5.24 -1.78 44.39
N GLN A 57 4.14 -2.46 44.70
CA GLN A 57 3.47 -3.44 43.84
C GLN A 57 2.62 -2.69 42.80
N GLY A 58 2.64 -3.17 41.55
CA GLY A 58 1.52 -3.09 40.60
C GLY A 58 1.25 -1.75 39.89
N GLU A 59 1.97 -1.49 38.79
CA GLU A 59 1.33 -0.85 37.63
C GLU A 59 1.08 -1.94 36.59
N ASN A 60 -0.14 -2.48 36.59
CA ASN A 60 -0.57 -3.52 35.66
C ASN A 60 -0.56 -2.97 34.23
N ASP A 61 0.18 -3.62 33.34
CA ASP A 61 0.15 -3.34 31.91
C ASP A 61 -1.31 -3.44 31.38
N PRO A 62 -1.85 -2.39 30.71
CA PRO A 62 -3.24 -2.39 30.22
C PRO A 62 -3.56 -3.56 29.28
N LEU A 63 -2.59 -4.01 28.50
CA LEU A 63 -2.74 -5.13 27.58
C LEU A 63 -2.84 -6.45 28.34
N LEU A 64 -2.08 -6.58 29.44
CA LEU A 64 -2.13 -7.76 30.31
C LEU A 64 -3.49 -7.88 31.02
N ASN A 65 -4.04 -6.77 31.51
CA ASN A 65 -5.39 -6.73 32.09
C ASN A 65 -6.45 -7.15 31.07
N LEU A 66 -6.31 -6.73 29.82
CA LEU A 66 -7.21 -7.12 28.74
C LEU A 66 -7.16 -8.64 28.51
N PHE A 67 -5.96 -9.23 28.45
CA PHE A 67 -5.78 -10.67 28.28
C PHE A 67 -6.39 -11.49 29.43
N LEU A 68 -6.27 -11.01 30.67
CA LEU A 68 -6.93 -11.60 31.84
C LEU A 68 -8.46 -11.53 31.73
N SER A 69 -8.99 -10.33 31.43
CA SER A 69 -10.44 -10.10 31.39
C SER A 69 -11.18 -10.93 30.34
N GLN A 70 -10.49 -11.25 29.24
CA GLN A 70 -11.03 -12.03 28.14
C GLN A 70 -10.62 -13.52 28.18
N GLY A 71 -9.92 -13.94 29.26
CA GLY A 71 -9.54 -15.33 29.48
C GLY A 71 -8.49 -15.89 28.52
N LEU A 72 -7.68 -15.02 27.89
CA LEU A 72 -6.54 -15.47 27.08
C LEU A 72 -5.42 -16.06 27.96
N ILE A 73 -5.27 -15.50 29.16
CA ILE A 73 -4.33 -15.95 30.20
C ILE A 73 -5.05 -15.96 31.55
N ASN A 74 -4.53 -16.74 32.51
CA ASN A 74 -5.01 -16.74 33.89
C ASN A 74 -4.10 -15.90 34.82
N GLU A 75 -4.51 -15.70 36.07
CA GLU A 75 -3.77 -14.88 37.05
C GLU A 75 -2.37 -15.43 37.35
N GLU A 76 -2.21 -16.75 37.38
CA GLU A 76 -0.93 -17.42 37.64
C GLU A 76 0.07 -17.15 36.49
N GLN A 77 -0.38 -17.30 35.25
CA GLN A 77 0.37 -17.00 34.03
C GLN A 77 0.71 -15.51 33.92
N ALA A 78 -0.21 -14.62 34.29
CA ALA A 78 0.06 -13.19 34.29
C ALA A 78 1.12 -12.80 35.33
N ALA A 79 1.08 -13.42 36.52
CA ALA A 79 2.09 -13.23 37.56
C ALA A 79 3.47 -13.76 37.11
N GLU A 80 3.50 -14.93 36.47
CA GLU A 80 4.71 -15.51 35.88
C GLU A 80 5.33 -14.57 34.82
N ALA A 81 4.50 -14.08 33.90
CA ALA A 81 4.95 -13.15 32.86
C ALA A 81 5.49 -11.84 33.45
N LEU A 82 4.81 -11.26 34.45
CA LEU A 82 5.27 -10.03 35.11
C LEU A 82 6.58 -10.21 35.88
N ALA A 83 6.86 -11.39 36.41
CA ALA A 83 8.11 -11.66 37.11
C ALA A 83 9.34 -11.64 36.17
N GLU A 84 9.13 -12.05 34.91
CA GLU A 84 10.15 -12.09 33.86
C GLU A 84 10.17 -10.83 32.97
N PHE A 85 9.11 -10.03 33.00
CA PHE A 85 8.92 -8.87 32.12
C PHE A 85 9.84 -7.70 32.51
N VAL A 86 10.60 -7.21 31.53
CA VAL A 86 11.44 -6.02 31.67
C VAL A 86 11.01 -4.98 30.63
N PRO A 87 10.23 -3.94 31.02
CA PRO A 87 9.66 -2.97 30.08
C PRO A 87 10.69 -2.24 29.20
N SER A 88 11.92 -2.08 29.69
CA SER A 88 12.99 -1.41 28.94
C SER A 88 13.62 -2.28 27.84
N LYS A 89 13.30 -3.58 27.78
CA LYS A 89 13.96 -4.55 26.91
C LYS A 89 13.00 -5.17 25.88
N GLU A 90 11.80 -5.54 26.31
CA GLU A 90 10.81 -6.22 25.47
C GLU A 90 9.40 -5.73 25.81
N LYS A 91 8.43 -5.97 24.93
CA LYS A 91 7.00 -5.75 25.19
C LYS A 91 6.40 -6.96 25.90
N ILE A 92 5.32 -6.75 26.66
CA ILE A 92 4.71 -7.83 27.48
C ILE A 92 4.25 -9.04 26.63
N PHE A 93 3.76 -8.81 25.42
CA PHE A 93 3.36 -9.89 24.52
C PHE A 93 4.56 -10.74 24.05
N GLU A 94 5.76 -10.16 23.96
CA GLU A 94 6.98 -10.90 23.64
C GLU A 94 7.34 -11.86 24.79
N THR A 95 7.25 -11.37 26.03
CA THR A 95 7.45 -12.20 27.24
C THR A 95 6.47 -13.36 27.28
N LEU A 96 5.18 -13.11 27.01
CA LEU A 96 4.15 -14.14 26.99
C LEU A 96 4.38 -15.22 25.93
N ILE A 97 4.84 -14.83 24.72
CA ILE A 97 5.20 -15.78 23.66
C ILE A 97 6.47 -16.55 24.02
N ARG A 98 7.49 -15.86 24.56
CA ARG A 98 8.77 -16.47 24.96
C ARG A 98 8.58 -17.53 26.03
N LEU A 99 7.73 -17.26 27.03
CA LEU A 99 7.36 -18.20 28.08
C LEU A 99 6.38 -19.29 27.62
N GLN A 100 5.96 -19.29 26.35
CA GLN A 100 4.98 -20.22 25.79
C GLN A 100 3.62 -20.18 26.52
N ILE A 101 3.31 -19.07 27.20
CA ILE A 101 2.01 -18.85 27.87
C ILE A 101 0.92 -18.66 26.81
N ILE A 102 1.24 -17.93 25.74
CA ILE A 102 0.40 -17.79 24.55
C ILE A 102 1.23 -18.09 23.30
N THR A 103 0.57 -18.57 22.25
CA THR A 103 1.18 -18.67 20.93
C THR A 103 0.98 -17.39 20.13
N GLU A 104 1.80 -17.21 19.09
CA GLU A 104 1.66 -16.09 18.16
C GLU A 104 0.28 -16.09 17.46
N ASP A 105 -0.22 -17.27 17.08
CA ASP A 105 -1.53 -17.40 16.45
C ASP A 105 -2.68 -17.06 17.41
N GLN A 106 -2.56 -17.44 18.70
CA GLN A 106 -3.51 -17.06 19.74
C GLN A 106 -3.53 -15.54 19.94
N LEU A 107 -2.36 -14.91 20.04
CA LEU A 107 -2.24 -13.45 20.16
C LEU A 107 -2.85 -12.73 18.95
N HIS A 108 -2.52 -13.19 17.74
CA HIS A 108 -3.00 -12.57 16.50
C HIS A 108 -4.52 -12.71 16.37
N ALA A 109 -5.08 -13.89 16.62
CA ALA A 109 -6.53 -14.11 16.59
C ALA A 109 -7.26 -13.26 17.64
N PHE A 110 -6.68 -13.14 18.84
CA PHE A 110 -7.22 -12.31 19.91
C PHE A 110 -7.26 -10.83 19.51
N LEU A 111 -6.14 -10.28 19.05
CA LEU A 111 -6.03 -8.87 18.68
C LEU A 111 -6.86 -8.52 17.44
N ALA A 112 -7.03 -9.46 16.51
CA ALA A 112 -7.91 -9.27 15.35
C ALA A 112 -9.36 -9.04 15.78
N LYS A 113 -9.81 -9.80 16.80
CA LYS A 113 -11.16 -9.68 17.36
C LYS A 113 -11.35 -8.40 18.16
N GLU A 114 -10.38 -8.03 19.00
CA GLU A 114 -10.53 -6.93 19.96
C GLU A 114 -10.22 -5.54 19.37
N SER A 115 -9.31 -5.44 18.40
CA SER A 115 -8.85 -4.13 17.90
C SER A 115 -9.72 -3.51 16.81
N GLY A 116 -10.59 -4.29 16.16
CA GLY A 116 -11.36 -3.84 14.99
C GLY A 116 -10.51 -3.32 13.83
N THR A 117 -9.21 -3.63 13.85
CA THR A 117 -8.21 -3.11 12.91
C THR A 117 -8.02 -4.10 11.76
N ALA A 118 -7.89 -3.60 10.53
CA ALA A 118 -7.62 -4.44 9.36
C ALA A 118 -6.34 -5.26 9.53
N MET A 119 -6.36 -6.51 9.07
CA MET A 119 -5.21 -7.41 9.10
C MET A 119 -4.37 -7.26 7.83
N ILE A 120 -3.05 -7.42 7.94
CA ILE A 120 -2.12 -7.38 6.82
C ILE A 120 -1.13 -8.55 6.93
N SER A 121 -0.91 -9.25 5.81
CA SER A 121 0.21 -10.18 5.67
C SER A 121 1.38 -9.48 4.97
N LEU A 122 2.56 -9.50 5.59
CA LEU A 122 3.75 -8.79 5.10
C LEU A 122 4.57 -9.59 4.09
N ALA A 123 4.22 -10.85 3.83
CA ALA A 123 4.99 -11.76 2.97
C ALA A 123 5.21 -11.22 1.53
N HIS A 124 4.24 -10.46 1.01
CA HIS A 124 4.25 -9.93 -0.35
C HIS A 124 4.44 -8.41 -0.44
N PHE A 125 4.67 -7.75 0.68
CA PHE A 125 4.93 -6.31 0.69
C PHE A 125 6.43 -6.04 0.47
N THR A 126 6.68 -4.96 -0.26
CA THR A 126 7.99 -4.32 -0.37
C THR A 126 7.85 -2.92 0.20
N ILE A 127 8.65 -2.60 1.20
CA ILE A 127 8.61 -1.29 1.86
C ILE A 127 9.48 -0.34 1.04
N ASP A 128 8.90 0.78 0.62
CA ASP A 128 9.62 1.84 -0.07
C ASP A 128 10.75 2.39 0.81
N ARG A 129 11.93 2.57 0.23
CA ARG A 129 13.10 3.15 0.92
C ARG A 129 12.80 4.53 1.50
N HIS A 130 11.98 5.34 0.84
CA HIS A 130 11.57 6.64 1.34
C HIS A 130 10.77 6.54 2.64
N LEU A 131 10.03 5.45 2.87
CA LEU A 131 9.31 5.21 4.13
C LEU A 131 10.27 4.80 5.25
N THR A 132 11.31 4.02 4.92
CA THR A 132 12.34 3.62 5.88
C THR A 132 13.14 4.79 6.45
N ASP A 133 13.15 5.93 5.75
CA ASP A 133 13.82 7.16 6.18
C ASP A 133 12.95 8.06 7.07
N LEU A 134 11.64 7.78 7.19
CA LEU A 134 10.71 8.60 7.98
C LEU A 134 10.70 8.23 9.46
N ILE A 135 11.02 6.98 9.78
CA ILE A 135 11.05 6.45 11.15
C ILE A 135 12.40 5.73 11.34
N PRO A 136 13.20 6.10 12.35
CA PRO A 136 14.43 5.40 12.69
C PRO A 136 14.17 3.93 12.99
N ILE A 137 15.09 3.06 12.58
CA ILE A 137 15.00 1.62 12.82
C ILE A 137 14.87 1.29 14.31
N GLU A 138 15.49 2.10 15.18
CA GLU A 138 15.41 1.93 16.63
C GLU A 138 13.99 2.15 17.13
N LEU A 139 13.26 3.11 16.56
CA LEU A 139 11.88 3.39 16.92
C LEU A 139 10.93 2.33 16.33
N ILE A 140 11.17 1.89 15.09
CA ILE A 140 10.44 0.77 14.46
C ILE A 140 10.55 -0.49 15.31
N THR A 141 11.77 -0.82 15.75
CA THR A 141 12.07 -2.05 16.48
C THR A 141 11.52 -1.99 17.91
N SER A 142 11.74 -0.88 18.62
CA SER A 142 11.30 -0.75 20.02
C SER A 142 9.78 -0.61 20.17
N GLN A 143 9.10 -0.01 19.19
CA GLN A 143 7.65 0.20 19.23
C GLN A 143 6.85 -0.84 18.44
N TRP A 144 7.51 -1.76 17.73
CA TRP A 144 6.84 -2.73 16.85
C TRP A 144 5.91 -2.07 15.81
N VAL A 145 6.38 -0.98 15.19
CA VAL A 145 5.65 -0.19 14.19
C VAL A 145 6.43 -0.17 12.88
N LEU A 146 5.96 -0.90 11.87
CA LEU A 146 6.62 -0.99 10.57
C LEU A 146 5.86 -0.15 9.54
N PRO A 147 6.49 0.88 8.93
CA PRO A 147 5.82 1.67 7.91
C PRO A 147 5.57 0.84 6.65
N ILE A 148 4.34 0.88 6.15
CA ILE A 148 3.91 0.14 4.94
C ILE A 148 3.68 1.10 3.78
N ASP A 149 3.00 2.21 4.06
CA ASP A 149 2.66 3.21 3.05
C ASP A 149 2.50 4.60 3.68
N LYS A 150 2.74 5.66 2.93
CA LYS A 150 2.51 7.05 3.35
C LYS A 150 1.76 7.80 2.28
N LEU A 151 0.65 8.41 2.69
CA LEU A 151 -0.14 9.31 1.87
C LEU A 151 -0.38 10.64 2.58
N GLY A 152 0.24 11.69 2.06
CA GLY A 152 0.14 13.04 2.61
C GLY A 152 0.62 13.11 4.06
N ARG A 153 -0.32 13.37 4.98
CA ARG A 153 -0.08 13.45 6.44
C ARG A 153 -0.48 12.19 7.21
N SER A 154 -0.79 11.11 6.51
CA SER A 154 -1.13 9.83 7.12
C SER A 154 -0.18 8.74 6.66
N MET A 155 0.13 7.82 7.55
CA MET A 155 1.03 6.70 7.30
C MET A 155 0.37 5.42 7.77
N THR A 156 0.21 4.47 6.86
CA THR A 156 -0.24 3.11 7.19
C THR A 156 0.96 2.35 7.75
N VAL A 157 0.76 1.73 8.90
CA VAL A 157 1.79 0.97 9.60
C VAL A 157 1.29 -0.42 9.95
N ALA A 158 2.14 -1.42 9.82
CA ALA A 158 1.89 -2.75 10.34
C ALA A 158 2.39 -2.82 11.79
N MET A 159 1.55 -3.33 12.68
CA MET A 159 1.81 -3.46 14.11
C MET A 159 1.42 -4.84 14.60
N VAL A 160 2.21 -5.40 15.51
CA VAL A 160 1.84 -6.63 16.22
C VAL A 160 0.71 -6.36 17.21
N CYS A 161 0.70 -5.19 17.84
CA CYS A 161 -0.35 -4.78 18.77
C CYS A 161 -0.92 -3.40 18.42
N PRO A 162 -1.99 -3.31 17.62
CA PRO A 162 -2.69 -2.05 17.31
C PRO A 162 -3.31 -1.35 18.52
N LEU A 163 -3.46 -2.05 19.65
CA LEU A 163 -3.97 -1.49 20.91
C LEU A 163 -2.89 -0.72 21.70
N ASP A 164 -1.62 -0.81 21.30
CA ASP A 164 -0.53 -0.05 21.91
C ASP A 164 -0.60 1.43 21.47
N THR A 165 -1.50 2.17 22.10
CA THR A 165 -1.70 3.61 21.85
C THR A 165 -0.48 4.45 22.21
N VAL A 166 0.42 3.94 23.08
CA VAL A 166 1.67 4.60 23.45
C VAL A 166 2.66 4.53 22.29
N ALA A 167 2.82 3.34 21.69
CA ALA A 167 3.61 3.16 20.48
C ALA A 167 3.11 4.03 19.32
N ILE A 168 1.79 4.05 19.10
CA ILE A 168 1.18 4.89 18.06
C ILE A 168 1.54 6.35 18.27
N ARG A 169 1.28 6.90 19.47
CA ARG A 169 1.57 8.32 19.76
C ARG A 169 3.05 8.66 19.64
N ALA A 170 3.93 7.79 20.13
CA ALA A 170 5.37 8.01 20.04
C ALA A 170 5.85 8.16 18.58
N VAL A 171 5.31 7.33 17.67
CA VAL A 171 5.65 7.39 16.25
C VAL A 171 4.94 8.56 15.55
N GLU A 172 3.70 8.90 15.92
CA GLU A 172 3.01 10.09 15.42
C GLU A 172 3.75 11.38 15.79
N GLU A 173 4.19 11.51 17.05
CA GLU A 173 4.95 12.65 17.54
C GLU A 173 6.31 12.78 16.84
N TYR A 174 7.01 11.66 16.64
CA TYR A 174 8.28 11.66 15.93
C TYR A 174 8.11 12.03 14.45
N SER A 175 7.17 11.39 13.76
CA SER A 175 7.02 11.51 12.31
C SER A 175 6.22 12.74 11.87
N GLY A 176 5.39 13.30 12.77
CA GLY A 176 4.40 14.33 12.44
C GLY A 176 3.26 13.84 11.55
N LEU A 177 3.13 12.52 11.37
CA LEU A 177 2.11 11.87 10.54
C LEU A 177 1.09 11.19 11.43
N ARG A 178 -0.18 11.16 11.00
CA ARG A 178 -1.21 10.35 11.64
C ARG A 178 -1.04 8.88 11.25
N LEU A 179 -1.01 7.98 12.21
CA LEU A 179 -0.87 6.55 11.93
C LEU A 179 -2.21 5.90 11.65
N ARG A 180 -2.21 4.97 10.69
CA ARG A 180 -3.27 4.00 10.48
C ARG A 180 -2.70 2.62 10.76
N PRO A 181 -2.95 2.03 11.93
CA PRO A 181 -2.41 0.72 12.25
C PRO A 181 -3.13 -0.37 11.44
N MET A 182 -2.39 -1.42 11.11
CA MET A 182 -2.87 -2.68 10.56
C MET A 182 -2.23 -3.82 11.37
N LEU A 183 -3.02 -4.82 11.74
CA LEU A 183 -2.55 -5.95 12.54
C LEU A 183 -1.71 -6.90 11.68
N CYS A 184 -0.50 -7.27 12.14
CA CYS A 184 0.33 -8.28 11.49
C CYS A 184 0.87 -9.30 12.51
N LYS A 185 1.34 -10.44 11.99
CA LYS A 185 2.06 -11.46 12.77
C LYS A 185 3.45 -10.97 13.20
N ALA A 186 3.89 -11.36 14.39
CA ALA A 186 5.19 -10.98 14.95
C ALA A 186 6.37 -11.55 14.14
N SER A 187 6.24 -12.80 13.68
CA SER A 187 7.18 -13.47 12.78
C SER A 187 7.31 -12.74 11.45
N GLU A 188 6.19 -12.37 10.83
CA GLU A 188 6.16 -11.61 9.59
C GLU A 188 6.75 -10.21 9.74
N PHE A 189 6.48 -9.53 10.87
CA PHE A 189 7.10 -8.25 11.20
C PHE A 189 8.62 -8.38 11.22
N GLN A 190 9.16 -9.36 11.95
CA GLN A 190 10.60 -9.56 12.05
C GLN A 190 11.24 -9.95 10.71
N ILE A 191 10.61 -10.82 9.93
CA ILE A 191 11.07 -11.17 8.58
C ILE A 191 11.14 -9.91 7.71
N SER A 192 10.10 -9.08 7.74
CA SER A 192 10.04 -7.85 6.95
C SER A 192 11.05 -6.80 7.43
N LEU A 193 11.23 -6.64 8.74
CA LEU A 193 12.24 -5.76 9.33
C LEU A 193 13.66 -6.15 8.85
N ASN A 194 14.00 -7.44 8.96
CA ASN A 194 15.28 -7.96 8.53
C ASN A 194 15.49 -7.84 7.01
N LYS A 195 14.43 -8.00 6.22
CA LYS A 195 14.48 -7.87 4.76
C LYS A 195 14.76 -6.44 4.30
N HIS A 196 14.18 -5.43 4.96
CA HIS A 196 14.19 -4.06 4.43
C HIS A 196 15.19 -3.11 5.12
N PHE A 197 15.65 -3.39 6.35
CA PHE A 197 16.46 -2.45 7.13
C PHE A 197 17.93 -2.88 7.34
N ARG A 198 18.42 -3.89 6.62
CA ARG A 198 19.77 -4.47 6.81
C ARG A 198 20.96 -3.70 6.19
N HIS A 199 20.78 -2.48 5.68
CA HIS A 199 21.89 -1.68 5.14
C HIS A 199 21.72 -0.18 5.40
N LYS A 200 22.51 0.38 6.33
CA LYS A 200 23.00 1.78 6.31
C LYS A 200 24.10 2.00 7.37
N SER A 201 25.35 1.80 6.97
CA SER A 201 26.52 2.46 7.57
C SER A 201 26.83 3.74 6.76
N LYS A 202 26.61 4.90 7.41
CA LYS A 202 27.27 6.24 7.27
C LYS A 202 27.86 6.63 5.90
N GLU A 203 27.49 7.74 5.25
CA GLU A 203 27.78 9.15 5.62
C GLU A 203 27.05 10.17 4.67
N PRO A 204 27.10 11.50 4.95
CA PRO A 204 26.02 12.45 4.71
C PRO A 204 26.20 13.37 3.47
N GLY A 205 25.09 13.86 2.91
CA GLY A 205 25.09 14.90 1.87
C GLY A 205 23.81 15.74 1.95
N GLY A 206 23.97 17.04 2.18
CA GLY A 206 22.92 17.97 2.59
C GLY A 206 21.82 18.27 1.56
N LEU A 207 20.64 18.60 2.07
CA LEU A 207 19.51 19.13 1.32
C LEU A 207 19.33 20.61 1.68
N THR A 208 19.48 21.48 0.68
CA THR A 208 18.93 22.84 0.69
C THR A 208 17.48 22.78 0.21
N ALA A 209 16.54 23.20 1.07
CA ALA A 209 15.13 23.35 0.72
C ALA A 209 14.83 24.79 0.24
N GLN A 210 13.98 24.94 -0.77
CA GLN A 210 13.26 26.18 -1.06
C GLN A 210 11.75 25.91 -1.22
N PRO A 211 10.88 26.90 -0.88
CA PRO A 211 9.47 26.66 -0.61
C PRO A 211 8.60 26.77 -1.87
N ILE A 212 7.57 25.92 -1.97
CA ILE A 212 6.54 25.99 -3.01
C ILE A 212 5.33 26.72 -2.44
N THR A 213 5.02 27.88 -3.01
CA THR A 213 3.82 28.70 -2.77
C THR A 213 2.57 28.03 -3.32
N ARG A 214 1.50 28.02 -2.51
CA ARG A 214 0.18 27.46 -2.81
C ARG A 214 -0.75 28.57 -3.29
N THR A 215 -1.27 28.46 -4.51
CA THR A 215 -2.35 29.35 -5.00
C THR A 215 -3.67 28.58 -5.04
N MET A 216 -4.69 29.15 -4.42
CA MET A 216 -6.06 28.64 -4.36
C MET A 216 -6.91 29.24 -5.49
N ILE A 217 -7.82 28.47 -6.09
CA ILE A 217 -8.96 28.97 -6.89
C ILE A 217 -10.23 28.15 -6.49
N PRO A 218 -11.43 28.77 -6.40
CA PRO A 218 -12.62 28.27 -5.66
C PRO A 218 -13.67 27.54 -6.54
N PRO A 219 -14.77 27.00 -5.96
CA PRO A 219 -15.70 26.08 -6.64
C PRO A 219 -16.99 26.72 -7.26
N LYS A 220 -17.43 26.07 -8.36
CA LYS A 220 -18.74 25.88 -9.04
C LYS A 220 -20.01 26.72 -8.72
N LYS A 221 -20.79 26.99 -9.79
CA LYS A 221 -22.29 26.90 -9.91
C LYS A 221 -22.63 26.46 -11.36
N GLN A 222 -23.35 25.36 -11.64
CA GLN A 222 -24.83 25.16 -11.77
C GLN A 222 -25.53 26.33 -12.47
N SER A 223 -26.45 26.22 -13.43
CA SER A 223 -27.16 25.15 -14.18
C SER A 223 -28.14 25.90 -15.11
N GLU A 224 -28.51 25.37 -16.29
CA GLU A 224 -29.87 25.54 -16.88
C GLU A 224 -30.00 24.82 -18.24
N THR A 225 -31.13 24.15 -18.43
CA THR A 225 -31.75 23.63 -19.65
C THR A 225 -33.26 23.93 -19.51
N PRO A 226 -34.16 23.74 -20.52
CA PRO A 226 -33.98 23.25 -21.90
C PRO A 226 -34.72 24.08 -22.98
N THR A 227 -34.53 23.76 -24.26
CA THR A 227 -35.64 23.87 -25.23
C THR A 227 -35.51 22.80 -26.30
N GLN A 228 -36.60 22.05 -26.50
CA GLN A 228 -36.76 20.97 -27.46
C GLN A 228 -37.18 21.54 -28.83
N GLU A 229 -36.68 20.97 -29.95
CA GLU A 229 -37.56 20.71 -31.09
C GLU A 229 -37.06 19.58 -32.04
N LYS A 230 -37.91 18.55 -32.11
CA LYS A 230 -38.33 17.66 -33.23
C LYS A 230 -37.31 16.98 -34.18
N ALA A 231 -37.13 15.69 -33.91
CA ALA A 231 -37.46 14.54 -34.76
C ALA A 231 -37.07 14.52 -36.26
N ALA A 232 -36.02 13.74 -36.54
CA ALA A 232 -35.96 12.87 -37.73
C ALA A 232 -35.30 11.54 -37.29
N THR A 233 -35.94 10.41 -37.62
CA THR A 233 -35.48 9.06 -37.30
C THR A 233 -34.21 8.71 -38.07
N ALA A 234 -33.05 8.88 -37.42
CA ALA A 234 -31.77 8.36 -37.85
C ALA A 234 -31.30 7.30 -36.84
N ALA A 235 -30.68 6.21 -37.31
CA ALA A 235 -30.09 5.20 -36.45
C ALA A 235 -29.21 5.86 -35.39
N LYS A 236 -29.48 5.57 -34.11
CA LYS A 236 -28.84 6.22 -32.96
C LYS A 236 -27.34 5.89 -33.01
N VAL A 237 -26.51 6.86 -33.39
CA VAL A 237 -25.05 6.74 -33.29
C VAL A 237 -24.74 6.54 -31.80
N VAL A 238 -24.21 5.38 -31.45
CA VAL A 238 -23.85 5.05 -30.07
C VAL A 238 -22.58 5.82 -29.73
N ASP A 239 -22.65 6.68 -28.72
CA ASP A 239 -21.45 7.27 -28.13
C ASP A 239 -20.84 6.25 -27.16
N PHE A 240 -19.80 5.54 -27.63
CA PHE A 240 -19.12 4.53 -26.82
C PHE A 240 -18.48 5.12 -25.55
N ARG A 241 -18.06 6.38 -25.56
CA ARG A 241 -17.48 7.03 -24.37
C ARG A 241 -18.53 7.22 -23.29
N GLU A 242 -19.74 7.67 -23.64
CA GLU A 242 -20.85 7.79 -22.71
C GLU A 242 -21.29 6.40 -22.19
N ALA A 243 -21.37 5.41 -23.08
CA ALA A 243 -21.72 4.04 -22.71
C ALA A 243 -20.72 3.43 -21.70
N ILE A 244 -19.42 3.64 -21.91
CA ILE A 244 -18.37 3.16 -20.99
C ILE A 244 -18.48 3.85 -19.61
N GLN A 245 -18.81 5.13 -19.56
CA GLN A 245 -19.00 5.85 -18.29
C GLN A 245 -20.19 5.31 -17.48
N ALA A 246 -21.17 4.72 -18.16
CA ALA A 246 -22.34 4.11 -17.53
C ALA A 246 -22.11 2.66 -17.04
N LEU A 247 -20.92 2.07 -17.30
CA LEU A 247 -20.61 0.71 -16.84
C LEU A 247 -20.36 0.66 -15.33
N ASP A 248 -21.15 -0.17 -14.63
CA ASP A 248 -20.97 -0.41 -13.20
C ASP A 248 -20.12 -1.65 -12.90
N THR A 249 -20.11 -2.62 -13.81
CA THR A 249 -19.41 -3.91 -13.68
C THR A 249 -18.88 -4.40 -15.03
N LEU A 250 -17.97 -5.35 -14.97
CA LEU A 250 -17.42 -6.07 -16.11
C LEU A 250 -17.47 -7.58 -15.84
N PRO A 251 -17.56 -8.41 -16.89
CA PRO A 251 -17.73 -9.85 -16.73
C PRO A 251 -16.46 -10.53 -16.18
N VAL A 252 -16.63 -11.55 -15.33
CA VAL A 252 -15.55 -12.33 -14.71
C VAL A 252 -15.72 -13.86 -14.91
N PRO A 253 -14.63 -14.64 -14.95
CA PRO A 253 -14.74 -16.09 -15.12
C PRO A 253 -15.39 -16.75 -13.90
N THR A 254 -16.44 -17.53 -14.12
CA THR A 254 -17.18 -18.25 -13.06
C THR A 254 -16.25 -19.11 -12.20
N LYS A 255 -15.30 -19.82 -12.84
CA LYS A 255 -14.35 -20.70 -12.17
C LYS A 255 -13.48 -19.96 -11.17
N ILE A 256 -13.04 -18.74 -11.49
CA ILE A 256 -12.21 -17.94 -10.58
C ILE A 256 -13.06 -17.40 -9.43
N MET A 257 -14.29 -16.96 -9.69
CA MET A 257 -15.18 -16.47 -8.63
C MET A 257 -15.55 -17.57 -7.63
N ASN A 258 -15.77 -18.81 -8.10
CA ASN A 258 -16.00 -19.94 -7.18
C ASN A 258 -14.80 -20.22 -6.26
N LEU A 259 -13.57 -20.00 -6.74
CA LEU A 259 -12.37 -20.11 -5.89
C LEU A 259 -12.31 -18.98 -4.87
N VAL A 260 -12.65 -17.76 -5.27
CA VAL A 260 -12.73 -16.60 -4.36
C VAL A 260 -13.77 -16.86 -3.27
N ASP A 261 -14.99 -17.27 -3.65
CA ASP A 261 -16.09 -17.56 -2.72
C ASP A 261 -15.69 -18.64 -1.69
N ALA A 262 -14.92 -19.65 -2.10
CA ALA A 262 -14.40 -20.68 -1.20
C ALA A 262 -13.23 -20.22 -0.30
N SER A 263 -12.59 -19.10 -0.65
CA SER A 263 -11.42 -18.55 0.06
C SER A 263 -11.79 -17.51 1.12
N VAL A 264 -12.95 -16.86 0.97
CA VAL A 264 -13.45 -15.83 1.89
C VAL A 264 -13.72 -16.43 3.27
N GLY A 265 -13.33 -15.72 4.34
CA GLY A 265 -13.54 -16.18 5.72
C GLY A 265 -12.56 -17.25 6.20
N THR A 266 -11.53 -17.54 5.40
CA THR A 266 -10.50 -18.53 5.76
C THR A 266 -9.22 -17.86 6.27
N ASP A 267 -8.23 -18.66 6.65
CA ASP A 267 -6.97 -18.19 7.23
C ASP A 267 -6.10 -17.39 6.22
N ALA A 268 -4.83 -17.17 6.55
CA ALA A 268 -3.89 -16.51 5.66
C ALA A 268 -3.75 -17.19 4.27
N VAL A 269 -4.13 -18.46 4.12
CA VAL A 269 -4.17 -19.16 2.83
C VAL A 269 -5.27 -18.58 1.94
N GLY A 270 -6.45 -18.27 2.49
CA GLY A 270 -7.56 -17.67 1.78
C GLY A 270 -7.22 -16.32 1.16
N LEU A 271 -6.65 -15.43 1.97
CA LEU A 271 -6.21 -14.11 1.50
C LEU A 271 -5.23 -14.24 0.31
N ARG A 272 -4.30 -15.19 0.38
CA ARG A 272 -3.37 -15.46 -0.74
C ARG A 272 -4.10 -15.99 -1.98
N GLN A 273 -5.11 -16.84 -1.81
CA GLN A 273 -5.92 -17.35 -2.92
C GLN A 273 -6.74 -16.24 -3.59
N ILE A 274 -7.32 -15.32 -2.80
CA ILE A 274 -8.04 -14.15 -3.31
C ILE A 274 -7.10 -13.22 -4.10
N ILE A 275 -5.92 -12.91 -3.55
CA ILE A 275 -4.90 -12.12 -4.25
C ILE A 275 -4.48 -12.80 -5.56
N ALA A 276 -4.23 -14.11 -5.53
CA ALA A 276 -3.86 -14.86 -6.73
C ALA A 276 -4.98 -14.92 -7.79
N ALA A 277 -6.24 -14.95 -7.36
CA ALA A 277 -7.41 -14.87 -8.25
C ALA A 277 -7.53 -13.47 -8.89
N ALA A 278 -7.34 -12.42 -8.10
CA ALA A 278 -7.31 -11.02 -8.57
C ALA A 278 -6.20 -10.80 -9.60
N GLN A 279 -4.98 -11.28 -9.33
CA GLN A 279 -3.84 -11.19 -10.24
C GLN A 279 -4.09 -11.83 -11.61
N LYS A 280 -5.02 -12.77 -11.72
CA LYS A 280 -5.38 -13.45 -12.98
C LYS A 280 -6.61 -12.83 -13.68
N THR A 281 -7.27 -11.88 -13.04
CA THR A 281 -8.60 -11.39 -13.46
C THR A 281 -8.66 -9.86 -13.36
N PRO A 282 -8.30 -9.12 -14.43
CA PRO A 282 -8.32 -7.66 -14.42
C PRO A 282 -9.67 -7.04 -14.02
N PRO A 283 -10.84 -7.51 -14.50
CA PRO A 283 -12.13 -6.99 -14.06
C PRO A 283 -12.38 -7.13 -12.55
N PHE A 284 -11.98 -8.27 -11.96
CA PHE A 284 -12.10 -8.49 -10.52
C PHE A 284 -11.14 -7.57 -9.74
N THR A 285 -9.88 -7.44 -10.18
CA THR A 285 -8.93 -6.50 -9.57
C THR A 285 -9.44 -5.06 -9.59
N ALA A 286 -9.96 -4.61 -10.74
CA ALA A 286 -10.51 -3.27 -10.88
C ALA A 286 -11.70 -3.04 -9.92
N ARG A 287 -12.56 -4.05 -9.74
CA ARG A 287 -13.70 -3.98 -8.81
C ARG A 287 -13.27 -4.00 -7.33
N LEU A 288 -12.24 -4.76 -6.96
CA LEU A 288 -11.65 -4.71 -5.62
C LEU A 288 -11.11 -3.31 -5.33
N LEU A 289 -10.27 -2.77 -6.23
CA LEU A 289 -9.73 -1.42 -6.09
C LEU A 289 -10.85 -0.37 -6.01
N SER A 290 -11.89 -0.51 -6.83
CA SER A 290 -13.02 0.42 -6.81
C SER A 290 -13.73 0.48 -5.46
N ASN A 291 -14.01 -0.68 -4.86
CA ASN A 291 -14.67 -0.73 -3.56
C ASN A 291 -13.76 -0.26 -2.43
N ALA A 292 -12.48 -0.65 -2.45
CA ALA A 292 -11.49 -0.22 -1.47
C ALA A 292 -11.27 1.31 -1.52
N ASN A 293 -11.46 1.92 -2.68
CA ASN A 293 -11.42 3.36 -2.88
C ASN A 293 -12.75 4.07 -2.62
N SER A 294 -13.80 3.38 -2.17
CA SER A 294 -15.03 4.05 -1.76
C SER A 294 -14.79 4.93 -0.53
N GLN A 295 -15.68 5.91 -0.29
CA GLN A 295 -15.56 6.80 0.87
C GLN A 295 -15.62 6.06 2.21
N ALA A 296 -16.17 4.85 2.25
CA ALA A 296 -16.34 4.04 3.46
C ALA A 296 -15.03 3.74 4.19
N TYR A 297 -13.91 3.67 3.46
CA TYR A 297 -12.59 3.28 4.01
C TYR A 297 -11.67 4.47 4.31
N GLY A 298 -12.15 5.71 4.16
CA GLY A 298 -11.44 6.92 4.58
C GLY A 298 -10.21 7.32 3.74
N ILE A 299 -9.87 6.57 2.69
CA ILE A 299 -8.77 6.86 1.74
C ILE A 299 -9.21 6.75 0.27
N PRO A 300 -10.25 7.50 -0.14
CA PRO A 300 -10.77 7.39 -1.50
C PRO A 300 -9.72 7.78 -2.54
N GLY A 301 -9.65 7.00 -3.62
CA GLY A 301 -8.77 7.25 -4.77
C GLY A 301 -7.27 7.10 -4.48
N GLN A 302 -6.89 6.40 -3.42
CA GLN A 302 -5.49 6.22 -2.99
C GLN A 302 -5.07 4.73 -2.90
N VAL A 303 -6.00 3.79 -2.86
CA VAL A 303 -5.69 2.36 -2.86
C VAL A 303 -5.28 1.95 -4.28
N ASN A 304 -3.98 1.72 -4.47
CA ASN A 304 -3.35 1.44 -5.77
C ASN A 304 -2.75 0.02 -5.87
N SER A 305 -2.93 -0.84 -4.86
CA SER A 305 -2.40 -2.21 -4.85
C SER A 305 -3.45 -3.27 -4.52
N ILE A 306 -3.37 -4.45 -5.16
CA ILE A 306 -4.26 -5.59 -4.87
C ILE A 306 -4.17 -6.01 -3.40
N PRO A 307 -2.97 -6.20 -2.79
CA PRO A 307 -2.89 -6.62 -1.40
C PRO A 307 -3.54 -5.63 -0.44
N MET A 308 -3.39 -4.31 -0.68
CA MET A 308 -4.04 -3.28 0.14
C MET A 308 -5.56 -3.28 -0.05
N ALA A 309 -6.04 -3.45 -1.29
CA ALA A 309 -7.47 -3.55 -1.55
C ALA A 309 -8.10 -4.75 -0.83
N VAL A 310 -7.46 -5.92 -0.90
CA VAL A 310 -7.93 -7.12 -0.18
C VAL A 310 -7.82 -6.95 1.33
N ALA A 311 -6.78 -6.30 1.86
CA ALA A 311 -6.64 -6.07 3.30
C ALA A 311 -7.70 -5.12 3.87
N LEU A 312 -8.13 -4.11 3.09
CA LEU A 312 -9.17 -3.17 3.51
C LEU A 312 -10.58 -3.75 3.36
N LEU A 313 -10.79 -4.57 2.32
CA LEU A 313 -12.05 -5.24 2.08
C LEU A 313 -12.10 -6.49 2.97
N VAL A 314 -12.81 -6.39 4.10
CA VAL A 314 -13.14 -7.56 4.92
C VAL A 314 -13.94 -8.59 4.11
N ASP A 315 -14.00 -9.82 4.62
CA ASP A 315 -14.62 -10.97 3.97
C ASP A 315 -16.02 -10.68 3.40
N GLU A 316 -16.89 -10.04 4.19
CA GLU A 316 -18.25 -9.68 3.74
C GLU A 316 -18.24 -8.74 2.55
N ALA A 317 -17.30 -7.77 2.52
CA ALA A 317 -17.18 -6.83 1.42
C ALA A 317 -16.71 -7.55 0.14
N ILE A 318 -15.77 -8.48 0.26
CA ILE A 318 -15.30 -9.29 -0.88
C ILE A 318 -16.43 -10.16 -1.43
N SER A 319 -17.24 -10.81 -0.58
CA SER A 319 -18.40 -11.58 -1.03
C SER A 319 -19.42 -10.72 -1.78
N ILE A 320 -19.75 -9.53 -1.27
CA ILE A 320 -20.67 -8.59 -1.95
C ILE A 320 -20.13 -8.21 -3.33
N VAL A 321 -18.83 -7.94 -3.43
CA VAL A 321 -18.18 -7.64 -4.70
C VAL A 321 -18.33 -8.79 -5.68
N THR A 322 -18.01 -10.01 -5.26
CA THR A 322 -18.08 -11.19 -6.12
C THR A 322 -19.51 -11.50 -6.58
N MET A 323 -20.51 -11.31 -5.71
CA MET A 323 -21.92 -11.51 -6.04
C MET A 323 -22.46 -10.52 -7.09
N ALA A 324 -21.96 -9.29 -7.10
CA ALA A 324 -22.42 -8.24 -8.00
C ALA A 324 -21.84 -8.34 -9.43
N LEU A 325 -20.81 -9.16 -9.65
CA LEU A 325 -20.12 -9.25 -10.93
C LEU A 325 -20.82 -10.23 -11.90
N PRO A 326 -21.10 -9.82 -13.15
CA PRO A 326 -21.58 -10.73 -14.19
C PRO A 326 -20.58 -11.86 -14.42
N LYS A 327 -21.04 -13.10 -14.50
CA LYS A 327 -20.18 -14.28 -14.64
C LYS A 327 -20.25 -14.83 -16.07
N TYR A 328 -19.11 -15.23 -16.63
CA TYR A 328 -19.05 -15.94 -17.93
C TYR A 328 -18.43 -17.34 -17.78
N THR A 329 -18.65 -18.19 -18.79
CA THR A 329 -18.25 -19.60 -18.79
C THR A 329 -16.99 -19.86 -19.61
N THR A 330 -16.47 -21.08 -19.56
CA THR A 330 -15.25 -21.49 -20.28
C THR A 330 -15.35 -21.38 -21.80
N ALA A 331 -16.56 -21.38 -22.39
CA ALA A 331 -16.72 -21.17 -23.82
C ALA A 331 -16.26 -19.76 -24.26
N ASP A 332 -16.52 -18.76 -23.42
CA ASP A 332 -16.16 -17.36 -23.65
C ASP A 332 -14.74 -17.03 -23.16
N GLU A 333 -14.07 -17.94 -22.43
CA GLU A 333 -12.70 -17.74 -21.95
C GLU A 333 -11.70 -17.54 -23.10
N SER A 334 -11.94 -18.17 -24.26
CA SER A 334 -11.08 -18.02 -25.44
C SER A 334 -10.94 -16.57 -25.92
N LEU A 335 -11.98 -15.74 -25.74
CA LEU A 335 -11.98 -14.33 -26.09
C LEU A 335 -11.05 -13.50 -25.20
N TRP A 336 -10.96 -13.89 -23.92
CA TRP A 336 -10.28 -13.11 -22.89
C TRP A 336 -8.89 -13.64 -22.56
N ASN A 337 -8.63 -14.93 -22.76
CA ASN A 337 -7.40 -15.59 -22.33
C ASN A 337 -6.12 -14.94 -22.88
N PRO A 338 -6.02 -14.57 -24.18
CA PRO A 338 -4.83 -13.88 -24.69
C PRO A 338 -4.56 -12.57 -23.95
N TRP A 339 -5.59 -11.75 -23.73
CA TRP A 339 -5.50 -10.47 -23.02
C TRP A 339 -5.26 -10.61 -21.53
N ASN A 340 -5.90 -11.58 -20.88
CA ASN A 340 -5.65 -11.93 -19.48
C ASN A 340 -4.19 -12.31 -19.27
N HIS A 341 -3.65 -13.18 -20.12
CA HIS A 341 -2.24 -13.60 -20.05
C HIS A 341 -1.30 -12.43 -20.34
N PHE A 342 -1.55 -11.69 -21.42
CA PHE A 342 -0.76 -10.53 -21.77
C PHE A 342 -0.71 -9.50 -20.63
N SER A 343 -1.86 -9.16 -20.03
CA SER A 343 -1.94 -8.23 -18.90
C SER A 343 -1.20 -8.73 -17.65
N GLN A 344 -1.20 -10.04 -17.39
CA GLN A 344 -0.40 -10.62 -16.29
C GLN A 344 1.11 -10.45 -16.52
N TYR A 345 1.58 -10.61 -17.77
CA TYR A 345 3.00 -10.43 -18.09
C TYR A 345 3.38 -8.94 -18.09
N VAL A 346 2.53 -8.07 -18.63
CA VAL A 346 2.71 -6.61 -18.52
C VAL A 346 2.80 -6.18 -17.05
N ALA A 347 1.92 -6.68 -16.17
CA ALA A 347 1.97 -6.42 -14.73
C ALA A 347 3.32 -6.82 -14.09
N LYS A 348 3.82 -8.03 -14.42
CA LYS A 348 5.09 -8.54 -13.89
C LYS A 348 6.29 -7.72 -14.38
N VAL A 349 6.32 -7.39 -15.67
CA VAL A 349 7.41 -6.59 -16.25
C VAL A 349 7.38 -5.17 -15.69
N ALA A 350 6.21 -4.53 -15.61
CA ALA A 350 6.06 -3.20 -15.04
C ALA A 350 6.56 -3.15 -13.59
N ALA A 351 6.16 -4.11 -12.75
CA ALA A 351 6.60 -4.20 -11.36
C ALA A 351 8.12 -4.41 -11.22
N LEU A 352 8.70 -5.22 -12.10
CA LEU A 352 10.14 -5.49 -12.11
C LEU A 352 10.95 -4.23 -12.46
N PHE A 353 10.56 -3.52 -13.53
CA PHE A 353 11.22 -2.28 -13.94
C PHE A 353 10.95 -1.12 -12.95
N ALA A 354 9.80 -1.12 -12.27
CA ALA A 354 9.54 -0.20 -11.17
C ALA A 354 10.54 -0.42 -10.01
N GLY A 355 10.77 -1.67 -9.62
CA GLY A 355 11.77 -2.02 -8.61
C GLY A 355 13.20 -1.65 -9.01
N GLY A 356 13.54 -1.79 -10.30
CA GLY A 356 14.85 -1.41 -10.83
C GLY A 356 15.08 0.11 -10.89
N SER A 357 14.06 0.88 -11.28
CA SER A 357 14.15 2.35 -11.36
C SER A 357 14.02 3.04 -10.00
N GLY A 358 13.28 2.43 -9.06
CA GLY A 358 13.02 2.99 -7.74
C GLY A 358 12.13 4.25 -7.73
N ARG A 359 11.48 4.56 -8.87
CA ARG A 359 10.67 5.78 -9.07
C ARG A 359 9.19 5.59 -8.77
N VAL A 360 8.71 4.36 -8.88
CA VAL A 360 7.32 3.97 -8.67
C VAL A 360 7.29 2.71 -7.82
N VAL A 361 6.30 2.60 -6.94
CA VAL A 361 6.13 1.41 -6.09
C VAL A 361 5.79 0.20 -6.96
N PRO A 362 6.50 -0.95 -6.83
CA PRO A 362 6.27 -2.12 -7.68
C PRO A 362 4.82 -2.63 -7.70
N ASN A 363 4.14 -2.59 -6.55
CA ASN A 363 2.74 -3.03 -6.46
C ASN A 363 1.76 -2.09 -7.20
N GLU A 364 2.05 -0.79 -7.25
CA GLU A 364 1.28 0.16 -8.06
C GLU A 364 1.51 -0.08 -9.55
N ALA A 365 2.77 -0.26 -9.96
CA ALA A 365 3.12 -0.60 -11.34
C ALA A 365 2.52 -1.95 -11.78
N TYR A 366 2.49 -2.93 -10.88
CA TYR A 366 1.81 -4.21 -11.11
C TYR A 366 0.32 -4.01 -11.40
N CYS A 367 -0.38 -3.26 -10.54
CA CYS A 367 -1.81 -2.98 -10.74
C CYS A 367 -2.08 -2.25 -12.04
N ALA A 368 -1.30 -1.20 -12.34
CA ALA A 368 -1.43 -0.47 -13.58
C ALA A 368 -1.18 -1.37 -14.80
N GLY A 369 -0.17 -2.24 -14.74
CA GLY A 369 0.14 -3.19 -15.80
C GLY A 369 -0.94 -4.26 -15.98
N LEU A 370 -1.59 -4.70 -14.90
CA LEU A 370 -2.71 -5.63 -14.99
C LEU A 370 -3.96 -4.95 -15.57
N LEU A 371 -4.16 -3.66 -15.29
CA LEU A 371 -5.31 -2.89 -15.73
C LEU A 371 -5.12 -2.16 -17.06
N HIS A 372 -3.94 -2.20 -17.67
CA HIS A 372 -3.66 -1.47 -18.92
C HIS A 372 -4.65 -1.84 -20.04
N GLY A 373 -5.04 -3.12 -20.11
CA GLY A 373 -5.98 -3.67 -21.08
C GLY A 373 -7.44 -3.67 -20.62
N ILE A 374 -7.79 -3.08 -19.46
CA ILE A 374 -9.16 -3.18 -18.91
C ILE A 374 -10.22 -2.59 -19.85
N GLY A 375 -9.83 -1.62 -20.70
CA GLY A 375 -10.72 -1.05 -21.70
C GLY A 375 -11.14 -2.02 -22.81
N VAL A 376 -10.42 -3.12 -23.02
CA VAL A 376 -10.83 -4.18 -23.96
C VAL A 376 -12.14 -4.83 -23.47
N TYR A 377 -12.28 -5.02 -22.16
CA TYR A 377 -13.52 -5.50 -21.54
C TYR A 377 -14.64 -4.47 -21.65
N ALA A 378 -14.30 -3.20 -21.44
CA ALA A 378 -15.26 -2.10 -21.54
C ALA A 378 -15.83 -1.99 -22.96
N LEU A 379 -14.96 -2.01 -23.98
CA LEU A 379 -15.36 -1.96 -25.38
C LEU A 379 -16.25 -3.15 -25.77
N ALA A 380 -15.88 -4.37 -25.38
CA ALA A 380 -16.71 -5.53 -25.66
C ALA A 380 -18.08 -5.48 -24.96
N ALA A 381 -18.16 -4.89 -23.77
CA ALA A 381 -19.41 -4.78 -23.02
C ALA A 381 -20.39 -3.78 -23.64
N VAL A 382 -19.90 -2.74 -24.33
CA VAL A 382 -20.74 -1.70 -24.97
C VAL A 382 -20.89 -1.88 -26.48
N ALA A 383 -20.03 -2.68 -27.11
CA ALA A 383 -19.90 -2.83 -28.55
C ALA A 383 -19.54 -4.29 -28.92
N GLU A 384 -20.41 -5.23 -28.52
CA GLU A 384 -20.16 -6.66 -28.68
C GLU A 384 -19.96 -7.07 -30.15
N GLU A 385 -20.81 -6.56 -31.05
CA GLU A 385 -20.78 -6.91 -32.47
C GLU A 385 -19.53 -6.40 -33.17
N GLU A 386 -19.14 -5.15 -32.92
CA GLU A 386 -17.92 -4.57 -33.46
C GLU A 386 -16.68 -5.30 -32.93
N THR A 387 -16.67 -5.68 -31.64
CA THR A 387 -15.53 -6.37 -31.02
C THR A 387 -15.30 -7.76 -31.59
N LYS A 388 -16.35 -8.47 -32.05
CA LYS A 388 -16.22 -9.77 -32.73
C LYS A 388 -15.38 -9.72 -34.01
N HIS A 389 -15.22 -8.55 -34.62
CA HIS A 389 -14.41 -8.36 -35.82
C HIS A 389 -12.92 -8.15 -35.52
N ILE A 390 -12.53 -8.05 -34.25
CA ILE A 390 -11.15 -7.87 -33.82
C ILE A 390 -10.58 -9.21 -33.38
N ASP A 391 -9.45 -9.60 -33.95
CA ASP A 391 -8.72 -10.79 -33.51
C ASP A 391 -8.38 -10.67 -32.00
N PRO A 392 -8.82 -11.61 -31.14
CA PRO A 392 -8.50 -11.62 -29.72
C PRO A 392 -7.00 -11.64 -29.42
N ALA A 393 -6.17 -12.15 -30.32
CA ALA A 393 -4.71 -12.20 -30.18
C ALA A 393 -4.00 -10.91 -30.64
N LEU A 394 -4.71 -9.99 -31.31
CA LEU A 394 -4.14 -8.71 -31.71
C LEU A 394 -3.81 -7.88 -30.48
N ILE A 395 -2.60 -7.31 -30.44
CA ILE A 395 -2.09 -6.50 -29.33
C ILE A 395 -1.28 -5.30 -29.85
N GLY A 396 -0.91 -4.39 -28.95
CA GLY A 396 0.00 -3.29 -29.24
C GLY A 396 -0.57 -2.26 -30.24
N PRO A 397 0.30 -1.52 -30.97
CA PRO A 397 -0.12 -0.45 -31.87
C PRO A 397 -1.12 -0.89 -32.96
N ALA A 398 -1.02 -2.14 -33.43
CA ALA A 398 -1.93 -2.67 -34.44
C ALA A 398 -3.37 -2.79 -33.91
N ARG A 399 -3.55 -3.19 -32.65
CA ARG A 399 -4.85 -3.20 -31.98
C ARG A 399 -5.41 -1.78 -31.86
N LEU A 400 -4.61 -0.84 -31.36
CA LEU A 400 -5.01 0.56 -31.18
C LEU A 400 -5.53 1.15 -32.49
N ALA A 401 -4.85 0.89 -33.61
CA ALA A 401 -5.27 1.38 -34.92
C ALA A 401 -6.64 0.82 -35.36
N VAL A 402 -6.91 -0.46 -35.09
CA VAL A 402 -8.21 -1.08 -35.41
C VAL A 402 -9.32 -0.52 -34.52
N GLU A 403 -9.04 -0.37 -33.21
CA GLU A 403 -10.00 0.19 -32.25
C GLU A 403 -10.34 1.65 -32.58
N GLU A 404 -9.36 2.48 -32.93
CA GLU A 404 -9.59 3.86 -33.37
C GLU A 404 -10.48 3.93 -34.62
N GLN A 405 -10.30 2.99 -35.55
CA GLN A 405 -11.13 2.93 -36.76
C GLN A 405 -12.58 2.58 -36.43
N LEU A 406 -12.80 1.57 -35.58
CA LEU A 406 -14.12 1.03 -35.24
C LEU A 406 -14.89 1.91 -34.24
N PHE A 407 -14.23 2.37 -33.19
CA PHE A 407 -14.86 3.00 -32.03
C PHE A 407 -14.59 4.50 -31.90
N LYS A 408 -13.62 5.05 -32.66
CA LYS A 408 -13.07 6.41 -32.42
C LYS A 408 -12.56 6.59 -30.98
N LEU A 409 -12.15 5.48 -30.39
CA LEU A 409 -11.68 5.36 -29.02
C LEU A 409 -10.85 4.09 -28.92
N CYS A 410 -9.67 4.17 -28.33
CA CYS A 410 -8.83 3.01 -28.09
C CYS A 410 -9.05 2.41 -26.69
N HIS A 411 -8.65 1.15 -26.47
CA HIS A 411 -8.83 0.50 -25.17
C HIS A 411 -8.07 1.20 -24.03
N ASN A 412 -6.93 1.83 -24.28
CA ASN A 412 -6.20 2.61 -23.27
C ASN A 412 -7.06 3.79 -22.76
N GLU A 413 -7.74 4.48 -23.67
CA GLU A 413 -8.63 5.59 -23.32
C GLU A 413 -9.91 5.10 -22.63
N ALA A 414 -10.52 4.04 -23.15
CA ALA A 414 -11.66 3.36 -22.52
C ALA A 414 -11.32 2.91 -21.09
N GLY A 415 -10.15 2.31 -20.90
CA GLY A 415 -9.64 1.86 -19.62
C GLY A 415 -9.42 3.01 -18.64
N ALA A 416 -8.86 4.13 -19.11
CA ALA A 416 -8.67 5.32 -18.30
C ALA A 416 -9.99 5.97 -17.87
N ILE A 417 -11.00 6.00 -18.74
CA ILE A 417 -12.37 6.45 -18.41
C ILE A 417 -12.94 5.57 -17.30
N LEU A 418 -12.85 4.25 -17.48
CA LEU A 418 -13.40 3.29 -16.52
C LEU A 418 -12.69 3.37 -15.17
N CYS A 419 -11.35 3.46 -15.16
CA CYS A 419 -10.57 3.61 -13.92
C CYS A 419 -11.01 4.83 -13.11
N ARG A 420 -11.18 5.99 -13.76
CA ARG A 420 -11.67 7.20 -13.09
C ARG A 420 -13.10 7.05 -12.58
N ARG A 421 -13.99 6.47 -13.40
CA ARG A 421 -15.39 6.19 -13.03
C ARG A 421 -15.46 5.30 -11.79
N TRP A 422 -14.55 4.34 -11.69
CA TRP A 422 -14.47 3.39 -10.58
C TRP A 422 -13.60 3.88 -9.42
N ASN A 423 -13.21 5.15 -9.41
CA ASN A 423 -12.41 5.77 -8.36
C ASN A 423 -11.05 5.08 -8.12
N ILE A 424 -10.50 4.45 -9.15
CA ILE A 424 -9.12 3.96 -9.14
C ILE A 424 -8.20 5.20 -9.22
N PRO A 425 -7.05 5.20 -8.52
CA PRO A 425 -6.18 6.38 -8.41
C PRO A 425 -5.81 7.01 -9.75
N GLU A 426 -5.72 8.35 -9.79
CA GLU A 426 -5.41 9.11 -11.02
C GLU A 426 -4.03 8.75 -11.60
N SER A 427 -3.09 8.28 -10.77
CA SER A 427 -1.81 7.74 -11.21
C SER A 427 -2.00 6.56 -12.16
N ILE A 428 -2.78 5.56 -11.75
CA ILE A 428 -3.11 4.39 -12.56
C ILE A 428 -3.95 4.81 -13.77
N ALA A 429 -5.02 5.58 -13.57
CA ALA A 429 -5.93 5.95 -14.65
C ALA A 429 -5.21 6.75 -15.77
N THR A 430 -4.33 7.67 -15.39
CA THR A 430 -3.53 8.46 -16.36
C THR A 430 -2.50 7.58 -17.06
N ALA A 431 -1.78 6.73 -16.32
CA ALA A 431 -0.80 5.84 -16.93
C ALA A 431 -1.45 4.87 -17.92
N VAL A 432 -2.59 4.27 -17.56
CA VAL A 432 -3.37 3.40 -18.46
C VAL A 432 -3.79 4.16 -19.72
N GLY A 433 -4.22 5.42 -19.60
CA GLY A 433 -4.63 6.21 -20.77
C GLY A 433 -3.48 6.66 -21.66
N CYS A 434 -2.30 6.91 -21.08
CA CYS A 434 -1.19 7.55 -21.76
C CYS A 434 -0.01 6.63 -22.05
N TYR A 435 -0.04 5.34 -21.68
CA TYR A 435 1.11 4.46 -21.94
C TYR A 435 1.56 4.39 -23.41
N PRO A 436 0.71 4.54 -24.45
CA PRO A 436 1.19 4.58 -25.84
C PRO A 436 2.03 5.82 -26.16
N ASP A 437 1.87 6.90 -25.39
CA ASP A 437 2.60 8.16 -25.49
C ASP A 437 2.85 8.73 -24.07
N PRO A 438 3.83 8.16 -23.33
CA PRO A 438 4.03 8.45 -21.91
C PRO A 438 4.27 9.93 -21.59
N GLY A 439 4.78 10.69 -22.55
CA GLY A 439 5.01 12.13 -22.42
C GLY A 439 3.75 12.94 -22.09
N LYS A 440 2.56 12.43 -22.45
CA LYS A 440 1.27 13.06 -22.14
C LYS A 440 0.78 12.86 -20.70
N ALA A 441 1.40 11.98 -19.92
CA ALA A 441 0.95 11.62 -18.58
C ALA A 441 1.29 12.67 -17.49
N GLY A 442 1.99 13.75 -17.83
CA GLY A 442 2.33 14.83 -16.90
C GLY A 442 3.07 14.31 -15.66
N SER A 443 2.53 14.60 -14.47
CA SER A 443 3.12 14.16 -13.19
C SER A 443 3.15 12.63 -13.00
N PHE A 444 2.43 11.87 -13.82
CA PHE A 444 2.37 10.40 -13.75
C PHE A 444 3.18 9.72 -14.86
N ARG A 445 4.08 10.47 -15.51
CA ARG A 445 4.93 9.97 -16.60
C ARG A 445 5.75 8.75 -16.20
N ASP A 446 6.32 8.71 -14.99
CA ASP A 446 7.17 7.59 -14.56
C ASP A 446 6.40 6.25 -14.63
N LEU A 447 5.13 6.22 -14.22
CA LEU A 447 4.30 5.03 -14.32
C LEU A 447 3.88 4.73 -15.77
N ALA A 448 3.58 5.75 -16.57
CA ALA A 448 3.26 5.57 -17.99
C ALA A 448 4.45 5.02 -18.81
N GLU A 449 5.67 5.45 -18.51
CA GLU A 449 6.91 4.95 -19.13
C GLU A 449 7.15 3.48 -18.76
N LEU A 450 6.90 3.10 -17.51
CA LEU A 450 6.95 1.70 -17.07
C LEU A 450 5.92 0.83 -17.80
N LEU A 451 4.71 1.32 -18.03
CA LEU A 451 3.70 0.62 -18.82
C LEU A 451 4.07 0.52 -20.30
N PHE A 452 4.65 1.58 -20.88
CA PHE A 452 5.16 1.53 -22.24
C PHE A 452 6.22 0.44 -22.38
N ILE A 453 7.25 0.44 -21.53
CA ILE A 453 8.28 -0.60 -21.51
C ILE A 453 7.65 -1.98 -21.38
N ALA A 454 6.75 -2.16 -20.41
CA ALA A 454 6.13 -3.45 -20.15
C ALA A 454 5.29 -3.97 -21.32
N THR A 455 4.54 -3.10 -22.00
CA THR A 455 3.72 -3.47 -23.17
C THR A 455 4.55 -3.76 -24.42
N GLN A 456 5.71 -3.12 -24.57
CA GLN A 456 6.65 -3.42 -25.66
C GLN A 456 7.40 -4.74 -25.44
N LEU A 457 7.78 -5.03 -24.20
CA LEU A 457 8.59 -6.20 -23.86
C LEU A 457 7.78 -7.46 -23.62
N ALA A 458 6.58 -7.38 -23.04
CA ALA A 458 5.77 -8.56 -22.76
C ALA A 458 5.26 -9.22 -24.05
N THR A 459 5.02 -10.53 -23.98
CA THR A 459 4.38 -11.31 -25.04
C THR A 459 3.29 -12.20 -24.44
N VAL A 460 2.38 -12.70 -25.27
CA VAL A 460 1.24 -13.54 -24.82
C VAL A 460 1.70 -14.89 -24.26
N ASP A 461 2.86 -15.41 -24.71
CA ASP A 461 3.44 -16.65 -24.20
C ASP A 461 4.26 -16.45 -22.90
N GLY A 462 4.46 -15.19 -22.48
CA GLY A 462 5.22 -14.81 -21.30
C GLY A 462 6.73 -14.68 -21.52
N SER A 463 7.22 -14.81 -22.75
CA SER A 463 8.58 -14.43 -23.11
C SER A 463 8.77 -12.91 -23.11
N LEU A 464 10.01 -12.47 -23.36
CA LEU A 464 10.31 -11.06 -23.55
C LEU A 464 10.67 -10.83 -25.02
N ASN A 465 10.00 -9.87 -25.64
CA ASN A 465 10.36 -9.34 -26.94
C ASN A 465 11.62 -8.48 -26.81
N ARG A 466 12.79 -9.12 -26.94
CA ARG A 466 14.09 -8.44 -26.80
C ARG A 466 14.35 -7.46 -27.96
N ASP A 467 13.73 -7.65 -29.11
CA ASP A 467 13.89 -6.75 -30.25
C ASP A 467 13.29 -5.36 -29.96
N ALA A 468 12.26 -5.32 -29.10
CA ALA A 468 11.62 -4.08 -28.65
C ALA A 468 12.44 -3.27 -27.63
N LEU A 469 13.60 -3.76 -27.17
CA LEU A 469 14.49 -2.98 -26.30
C LEU A 469 14.95 -1.67 -26.95
N THR A 470 15.11 -1.68 -28.27
CA THR A 470 15.49 -0.48 -29.04
C THR A 470 14.39 0.58 -29.02
N LEU A 471 13.12 0.17 -29.04
CA LEU A 471 11.95 1.05 -28.95
C LEU A 471 11.82 1.69 -27.57
N CYS A 472 12.32 1.03 -26.54
CA CYS A 472 12.22 1.48 -25.14
C CYS A 472 13.38 2.40 -24.70
N LYS A 473 14.31 2.72 -25.60
CA LYS A 473 15.54 3.44 -25.23
C LYS A 473 15.28 4.79 -24.58
N GLU A 474 14.37 5.59 -25.15
CA GLU A 474 14.01 6.89 -24.58
C GLU A 474 13.39 6.77 -23.18
N SER A 475 12.55 5.76 -22.98
CA SER A 475 11.95 5.45 -21.68
C SER A 475 12.99 4.99 -20.66
N PHE A 476 13.97 4.18 -21.07
CA PHE A 476 15.09 3.78 -20.20
C PHE A 476 15.93 4.99 -19.78
N ASP A 477 16.27 5.86 -20.73
CA ASP A 477 17.02 7.08 -20.46
C ASP A 477 16.25 8.01 -19.51
N TYR A 478 14.94 8.18 -19.72
CA TYR A 478 14.07 8.98 -18.85
C TYR A 478 14.00 8.42 -17.42
N LEU A 479 13.83 7.10 -17.27
CA LEU A 479 13.78 6.42 -15.97
C LEU A 479 15.17 6.25 -15.32
N GLN A 480 16.24 6.66 -16.00
CA GLN A 480 17.64 6.49 -15.56
C GLN A 480 18.05 5.02 -15.37
N LEU A 481 17.55 4.14 -16.25
CA LEU A 481 17.93 2.73 -16.30
C LEU A 481 19.08 2.53 -17.29
N GLY A 482 20.28 2.25 -16.78
CA GLY A 482 21.43 1.96 -17.61
C GLY A 482 21.32 0.61 -18.31
N SER A 483 22.14 0.41 -19.36
CA SER A 483 22.14 -0.86 -20.12
C SER A 483 22.41 -2.10 -19.26
N LYS A 484 23.27 -1.96 -18.24
CA LYS A 484 23.54 -3.01 -17.25
C LYS A 484 22.30 -3.31 -16.39
N ASP A 485 21.61 -2.29 -15.91
CA ASP A 485 20.40 -2.45 -15.10
C ASP A 485 19.32 -3.18 -15.91
N VAL A 486 19.10 -2.76 -17.16
CA VAL A 486 18.14 -3.40 -18.08
C VAL A 486 18.49 -4.87 -18.32
N SER A 487 19.78 -5.18 -18.54
CA SER A 487 20.21 -6.58 -18.73
C SER A 487 19.99 -7.43 -17.48
N THR A 488 20.32 -6.91 -16.29
CA THR A 488 20.08 -7.60 -15.02
C THR A 488 18.58 -7.84 -14.79
N LEU A 489 17.72 -6.86 -15.07
CA LEU A 489 16.27 -7.03 -14.95
C LEU A 489 15.74 -8.10 -15.92
N ILE A 490 16.19 -8.13 -17.17
CA ILE A 490 15.81 -9.15 -18.15
C ILE A 490 16.22 -10.56 -17.69
N GLU A 491 17.44 -10.70 -17.16
CA GLU A 491 17.93 -11.97 -16.60
C GLU A 491 17.12 -12.41 -15.37
N GLN A 492 16.78 -11.47 -14.50
CA GLN A 492 15.93 -11.70 -13.34
C GLN A 492 14.54 -12.19 -13.78
N TYR A 493 13.89 -11.53 -14.75
CA TYR A 493 12.60 -11.96 -15.28
C TYR A 493 12.66 -13.38 -15.85
N THR A 494 13.68 -13.65 -16.68
CA THR A 494 13.87 -14.96 -17.32
C THR A 494 14.07 -16.05 -16.28
N SER A 495 14.84 -15.77 -15.22
CA SER A 495 15.09 -16.71 -14.11
C SER A 495 13.85 -16.96 -13.26
N GLN A 496 13.03 -15.93 -13.00
CA GLN A 496 11.79 -16.06 -12.27
C GLN A 496 10.77 -16.90 -13.05
N ARG A 497 10.69 -16.71 -14.38
CA ARG A 497 9.81 -17.51 -15.24
C ARG A 497 10.23 -18.98 -15.29
N ALA A 498 11.52 -19.29 -15.33
CA ALA A 498 11.99 -20.69 -15.36
C ALA A 498 11.67 -21.48 -14.08
N LYS A 499 11.34 -20.79 -12.98
CA LYS A 499 11.01 -21.40 -11.67
C LYS A 499 9.49 -21.52 -11.42
N ALA A 500 8.67 -20.84 -12.22
CA ALA A 500 7.22 -20.79 -12.11
C ALA A 500 6.59 -21.78 -13.10
#